data_AF-A0A5S9QXZ0-F1
#
_entry.id   AF-A0A5S9QXZ0-F1
#
_cell.length_a   1.000
_cell.length_b   1.000
_cell.length_c   1.000
_cell.angle_alpha   90.00
_cell.angle_beta   90.00
_cell.angle_gamma   90.00
#
_symmetry.space_group_name_H-M   'P 1'
#
loop_
_entity.id
_entity.type
_entity.pdbx_description
1 polymer ?
#
loop_
_entity_poly.entity_id
_entity_poly.type
_entity_poly.pdbx_seq_one_letter_code
_entity_poly.pdbx_strand_id
1 'polypeptide(L)'
;MTAQSAHRALLLALIACLTIALLAIHPAQAQSLKASDKTTLVLSYGDKTETLTLKQLKTSLRTIRVPFFSPVYDQEVAFHAFRFTDIAGLIKADLTKVTHIDFIASDGYRATLDASLLEKYPHAWLGYEQINPKHGAPFDEVVIDRESLQPQPFYLFWQDPITYKAFPWPFSVTEILFSTSSNPYSEIAPSPNAAEQVKAGFDIFTQQCVVCHSMNLVGGTIGPEMNIPQNFTEYLPMEFLRAYILNPTSFRARNRMSEIHLTPHQADKVLSYIRYMRKHKALDKLKAR
;
A
#
# COMPACT_ATOMS: atom_id res chain seq x y z
N MET A 1 -17.75 78.08 -11.88
CA MET A 1 -17.10 77.63 -13.13
C MET A 1 -15.60 77.60 -12.86
N THR A 2 -14.86 76.51 -12.93
CA THR A 2 -15.13 75.14 -13.40
C THR A 2 -14.07 74.23 -12.78
N ALA A 3 -14.53 73.18 -12.11
CA ALA A 3 -13.75 72.02 -11.71
C ALA A 3 -13.48 71.16 -12.94
N GLN A 4 -12.32 71.32 -13.61
CA GLN A 4 -12.04 70.50 -14.80
C GLN A 4 -10.55 70.50 -15.19
N SER A 5 -9.67 69.99 -14.34
CA SER A 5 -8.31 69.61 -14.82
C SER A 5 -7.57 68.56 -13.99
N ALA A 6 -8.01 68.22 -12.78
CA ALA A 6 -7.26 67.29 -11.92
C ALA A 6 -7.61 65.79 -12.07
N HIS A 7 -8.59 65.42 -12.90
CA HIS A 7 -9.11 64.04 -12.97
C HIS A 7 -8.61 63.18 -14.15
N ARG A 8 -7.73 63.69 -15.03
CA ARG A 8 -7.26 62.93 -16.20
C ARG A 8 -5.87 62.32 -16.10
N ALA A 9 -5.08 62.66 -15.08
CA ALA A 9 -3.73 62.10 -14.91
C ALA A 9 -3.65 60.87 -13.98
N LEU A 10 -4.68 60.61 -13.17
CA LEU A 10 -4.66 59.51 -12.18
C LEU A 10 -5.32 58.20 -12.65
N LEU A 11 -6.04 58.22 -13.78
CA LEU A 11 -6.79 57.04 -14.26
C LEU A 11 -5.97 56.10 -15.16
N LEU A 12 -4.83 56.55 -15.69
CA LEU A 12 -3.98 55.75 -16.58
C LEU A 12 -2.88 54.97 -15.84
N ALA A 13 -2.56 55.31 -14.59
CA ALA A 13 -1.60 54.56 -13.78
C ALA A 13 -2.23 53.36 -13.04
N LEU A 14 -3.56 53.32 -12.90
CA LEU A 14 -4.28 52.23 -12.20
C LEU A 14 -4.68 51.07 -13.12
N ILE A 15 -4.66 51.25 -14.44
CA ILE A 15 -5.02 50.19 -15.41
C ILE A 15 -3.80 49.36 -15.85
N ALA A 16 -2.58 49.89 -15.71
CA ALA A 16 -1.36 49.14 -15.99
C ALA A 16 -0.92 48.19 -14.85
N CYS A 17 -1.40 48.39 -13.62
CA CYS A 17 -1.11 47.50 -12.49
C CYS A 17 -2.15 46.36 -12.30
N LEU A 18 -3.31 46.42 -12.95
CA LEU A 18 -4.35 45.39 -12.80
C LEU A 18 -4.30 44.27 -13.85
N THR A 19 -3.42 44.37 -14.86
CA THR A 19 -3.32 43.36 -15.94
C THR A 19 -2.11 42.43 -15.81
N ILE A 20 -1.21 42.65 -14.85
CA ILE A 20 -0.08 41.74 -14.55
C ILE A 20 -0.43 40.74 -13.42
N ALA A 21 -1.59 40.87 -12.77
CA ALA A 21 -2.00 40.03 -11.65
C ALA A 21 -2.73 38.71 -12.04
N LEU A 22 -2.88 38.39 -13.34
CA LEU A 22 -3.68 37.23 -13.77
C LEU A 22 -2.91 36.03 -14.34
N LEU A 23 -1.58 36.01 -14.26
CA LEU A 23 -0.77 34.87 -14.71
C LEU A 23 0.30 34.43 -13.70
N ALA A 24 0.09 34.72 -12.41
CA ALA A 24 0.79 33.99 -11.35
C ALA A 24 0.13 32.62 -11.19
N ILE A 25 0.33 31.74 -12.18
CA ILE A 25 0.16 30.29 -11.99
C ILE A 25 0.97 29.97 -10.75
N HIS A 26 0.27 29.63 -9.67
CA HIS A 26 0.91 29.42 -8.38
C HIS A 26 2.05 28.41 -8.51
N PRO A 27 3.24 28.66 -7.95
CA PRO A 27 4.34 27.70 -8.00
C PRO A 27 3.93 26.32 -7.46
N ALA A 28 2.98 26.27 -6.53
CA ALA A 28 2.35 25.05 -6.03
C ALA A 28 1.67 24.20 -7.13
N GLN A 29 1.02 24.84 -8.11
CA GLN A 29 0.28 24.15 -9.18
C GLN A 29 1.21 23.63 -10.29
N ALA A 30 2.30 24.36 -10.58
CA ALA A 30 3.35 23.89 -11.48
C ALA A 30 4.18 22.74 -10.89
N GLN A 31 4.37 22.75 -9.56
CA GLN A 31 5.10 21.71 -8.82
C GLN A 31 4.26 20.44 -8.63
N SER A 32 2.94 20.57 -8.41
CA SER A 32 2.02 19.41 -8.38
C SER A 32 1.84 18.75 -9.75
N LEU A 33 1.82 19.52 -10.84
CA LEU A 33 1.79 18.99 -12.21
C LEU A 33 3.06 18.19 -12.56
N LYS A 34 4.25 18.66 -12.15
CA LYS A 34 5.52 17.93 -12.36
C LYS A 34 5.64 16.67 -11.49
N ALA A 35 5.05 16.65 -10.31
CA ALA A 35 5.00 15.46 -9.46
C ALA A 35 4.04 14.39 -10.03
N SER A 36 2.90 14.82 -10.58
CA SER A 36 1.88 13.94 -11.18
C SER A 36 2.37 13.12 -12.39
N ASP A 37 3.38 13.60 -13.13
CA ASP A 37 3.93 12.88 -14.29
C ASP A 37 4.92 11.76 -13.89
N LYS A 38 5.42 11.77 -12.64
CA LYS A 38 6.33 10.74 -12.12
C LYS A 38 5.64 9.67 -11.27
N THR A 39 4.49 9.99 -10.70
CA THR A 39 3.69 9.02 -9.94
C THR A 39 3.08 7.99 -10.87
N THR A 40 3.39 6.71 -10.67
CA THR A 40 2.87 5.60 -11.47
C THR A 40 2.20 4.54 -10.60
N LEU A 41 1.24 3.84 -11.20
CA LEU A 41 0.60 2.64 -10.66
C LEU A 41 0.78 1.50 -11.67
N VAL A 42 1.29 0.37 -11.20
CA VAL A 42 1.37 -0.87 -11.99
C VAL A 42 0.13 -1.70 -11.70
N LEU A 43 -0.54 -2.17 -12.75
CA LEU A 43 -1.66 -3.10 -12.68
C LEU A 43 -1.24 -4.39 -13.37
N SER A 44 -1.55 -5.53 -12.76
CA SER A 44 -1.25 -6.84 -13.34
C SER A 44 -2.47 -7.76 -13.27
N TYR A 45 -2.77 -8.49 -14.35
CA TYR A 45 -3.86 -9.48 -14.41
C TYR A 45 -3.53 -10.58 -15.43
N GLY A 46 -3.31 -11.81 -14.95
CA GLY A 46 -2.72 -12.88 -15.77
C GLY A 46 -1.33 -12.46 -16.27
N ASP A 47 -1.04 -12.67 -17.56
CA ASP A 47 0.23 -12.27 -18.18
C ASP A 47 0.27 -10.79 -18.60
N LYS A 48 -0.77 -10.01 -18.32
CA LYS A 48 -0.85 -8.59 -18.68
C LYS A 48 -0.34 -7.73 -17.53
N THR A 49 0.50 -6.78 -17.87
CA THR A 49 0.94 -5.72 -16.96
C THR A 49 0.82 -4.37 -17.66
N GLU A 50 0.24 -3.40 -16.98
CA GLU A 50 0.08 -2.03 -17.45
C GLU A 50 0.68 -1.08 -16.42
N THR A 51 1.46 -0.09 -16.87
CA THR A 51 1.96 0.98 -16.00
C THR A 51 1.32 2.29 -16.39
N LEU A 52 0.61 2.92 -15.45
CA LEU A 52 -0.15 4.12 -15.68
C LEU A 52 0.35 5.26 -14.79
N THR A 53 0.61 6.41 -15.39
CA THR A 53 0.89 7.64 -14.63
C THR A 53 -0.38 8.15 -13.95
N LEU A 54 -0.24 8.91 -12.86
CA LEU A 54 -1.37 9.58 -12.21
C LEU A 54 -2.14 10.48 -13.19
N LYS A 55 -1.44 11.12 -14.12
CA LYS A 55 -2.08 11.91 -15.20
C LYS A 55 -2.97 11.06 -16.10
N GLN A 56 -2.51 9.88 -16.51
CA GLN A 56 -3.32 8.93 -17.29
C GLN A 56 -4.53 8.45 -16.47
N LEU A 57 -4.33 8.09 -15.20
CA LEU A 57 -5.44 7.70 -14.31
C LEU A 57 -6.50 8.82 -14.20
N LYS A 58 -6.09 10.07 -13.97
CA LYS A 58 -7.00 11.23 -13.89
C LYS A 58 -7.73 11.54 -15.20
N THR A 59 -7.17 11.13 -16.33
CA THR A 59 -7.78 11.30 -17.66
C THR A 59 -8.78 10.16 -17.96
N SER A 60 -8.43 8.93 -17.57
CA SER A 60 -9.23 7.73 -17.84
C SER A 60 -10.33 7.49 -16.81
N LEU A 61 -10.14 7.95 -15.58
CA LEU A 61 -11.05 7.71 -14.45
C LEU A 61 -11.61 9.01 -13.89
N ARG A 62 -12.84 8.94 -13.38
CA ARG A 62 -13.44 10.06 -12.66
C ARG A 62 -12.73 10.25 -11.32
N THR A 63 -12.17 11.43 -11.10
CA THR A 63 -11.75 11.86 -9.75
C THR A 63 -12.98 12.13 -8.89
N ILE A 64 -13.01 11.53 -7.70
CA ILE A 64 -14.10 11.66 -6.73
C ILE A 64 -13.54 12.21 -5.42
N ARG A 65 -14.20 13.22 -4.85
CA ARG A 65 -13.93 13.69 -3.49
C ARG A 65 -14.66 12.79 -2.50
N VAL A 66 -13.92 12.12 -1.62
CA VAL A 66 -14.45 11.14 -0.67
C VAL A 66 -14.21 11.62 0.77
N PRO A 67 -15.18 12.31 1.41
CA PRO A 67 -15.10 12.69 2.82
C PRO A 67 -15.52 11.54 3.74
N PHE A 68 -14.83 11.37 4.86
CA PHE A 68 -15.17 10.39 5.90
C PHE A 68 -14.32 10.61 7.16
N PHE A 69 -14.78 10.03 8.28
CA PHE A 69 -13.97 9.87 9.47
C PHE A 69 -12.92 8.79 9.23
N SER A 70 -11.64 9.16 9.21
CA SER A 70 -10.57 8.18 9.04
C SER A 70 -10.11 7.62 10.39
N PRO A 71 -10.22 6.30 10.64
CA PRO A 71 -9.67 5.68 11.85
C PRO A 71 -8.14 5.73 11.89
N VAL A 72 -7.49 6.01 10.76
CA VAL A 72 -6.04 6.12 10.63
C VAL A 72 -5.53 7.49 11.11
N TYR A 73 -6.22 8.56 10.70
CA TYR A 73 -5.85 9.93 11.10
C TYR A 73 -6.56 10.38 12.38
N ASP A 74 -7.54 9.60 12.85
CA ASP A 74 -8.42 9.91 13.98
C ASP A 74 -9.13 11.28 13.85
N GLN A 75 -9.56 11.60 12.64
CA GLN A 75 -10.25 12.85 12.31
C GLN A 75 -11.05 12.72 11.00
N GLU A 76 -11.95 13.68 10.76
CA GLU A 76 -12.58 13.87 9.46
C GLU A 76 -11.55 14.29 8.43
N VAL A 77 -11.44 13.53 7.35
CA VAL A 77 -10.58 13.82 6.21
C VAL A 77 -11.37 13.73 4.91
N ALA A 78 -10.78 14.21 3.83
CA ALA A 78 -11.28 13.89 2.50
C ALA A 78 -10.09 13.63 1.57
N PHE A 79 -10.26 12.70 0.63
CA PHE A 79 -9.29 12.44 -0.42
C PHE A 79 -9.90 12.69 -1.80
N HIS A 80 -9.07 13.06 -2.76
CA HIS A 80 -9.36 12.75 -4.16
C HIS A 80 -8.94 11.32 -4.43
N ALA A 81 -9.89 10.54 -4.94
CA ALA A 81 -9.73 9.11 -5.14
C ALA A 81 -10.41 8.63 -6.43
N PHE A 82 -10.02 7.43 -6.84
CA PHE A 82 -10.70 6.65 -7.87
C PHE A 82 -11.47 5.51 -7.21
N ARG A 83 -12.62 5.14 -7.78
CA ARG A 83 -13.33 3.92 -7.37
C ARG A 83 -12.49 2.71 -7.75
N PHE A 84 -12.30 1.80 -6.81
CA PHE A 84 -11.41 0.65 -7.03
C PHE A 84 -11.86 -0.25 -8.20
N THR A 85 -13.18 -0.44 -8.38
CA THR A 85 -13.73 -1.21 -9.51
C THR A 85 -13.39 -0.60 -10.86
N ASP A 86 -13.28 0.73 -10.95
CA ASP A 86 -12.95 1.40 -12.22
C ASP A 86 -11.46 1.23 -12.55
N ILE A 87 -10.60 1.14 -11.52
CA ILE A 87 -9.17 0.80 -11.68
C ILE A 87 -9.00 -0.61 -12.23
N ALA A 88 -9.73 -1.59 -11.68
CA ALA A 88 -9.74 -2.96 -12.20
C ALA A 88 -10.16 -3.01 -13.68
N GLY A 89 -11.10 -2.15 -14.07
CA GLY A 89 -11.55 -1.98 -15.46
C GLY A 89 -10.45 -1.54 -16.43
N LEU A 90 -9.43 -0.79 -15.99
CA LEU A 90 -8.34 -0.30 -16.84
C LEU A 90 -7.50 -1.43 -17.44
N ILE A 91 -7.29 -2.51 -16.68
CA ILE A 91 -6.60 -3.73 -17.16
C ILE A 91 -7.57 -4.84 -17.60
N LYS A 92 -8.89 -4.53 -17.64
CA LYS A 92 -9.96 -5.47 -17.96
C LYS A 92 -9.95 -6.70 -17.05
N ALA A 93 -9.67 -6.52 -15.75
CA ALA A 93 -9.76 -7.59 -14.77
C ALA A 93 -11.22 -8.02 -14.59
N ASP A 94 -11.50 -9.30 -14.80
CA ASP A 94 -12.82 -9.89 -14.55
C ASP A 94 -12.95 -10.19 -13.06
N LEU A 95 -13.47 -9.22 -12.30
CA LEU A 95 -13.60 -9.32 -10.83
C LEU A 95 -14.46 -10.51 -10.39
N THR A 96 -15.28 -11.11 -11.27
CA THR A 96 -16.05 -12.32 -10.95
C THR A 96 -15.20 -13.60 -10.91
N LYS A 97 -14.00 -13.56 -11.50
CA LYS A 97 -13.02 -14.65 -11.51
C LYS A 97 -11.82 -14.38 -10.61
N VAL A 98 -11.62 -13.13 -10.24
CA VAL A 98 -10.57 -12.74 -9.30
C VAL A 98 -10.95 -13.31 -7.94
N THR A 99 -10.03 -14.05 -7.35
CA THR A 99 -10.17 -14.65 -6.03
C THR A 99 -9.43 -13.82 -4.99
N HIS A 100 -8.29 -13.24 -5.36
CA HIS A 100 -7.44 -12.45 -4.47
C HIS A 100 -6.79 -11.28 -5.21
N ILE A 101 -6.50 -10.21 -4.49
CA ILE A 101 -5.88 -9.00 -5.01
C ILE A 101 -4.73 -8.59 -4.10
N ASP A 102 -3.50 -8.53 -4.64
CA ASP A 102 -2.35 -8.04 -3.88
C ASP A 102 -2.19 -6.54 -4.09
N PHE A 103 -1.97 -5.81 -3.00
CA PHE A 103 -1.56 -4.42 -2.98
C PHE A 103 -0.12 -4.34 -2.50
N ILE A 104 0.78 -3.87 -3.35
CA ILE A 104 2.22 -3.82 -3.07
C ILE A 104 2.64 -2.36 -2.91
N ALA A 105 3.18 -2.05 -1.73
CA ALA A 105 3.66 -0.72 -1.40
C ALA A 105 5.11 -0.51 -1.83
N SER A 106 5.52 0.75 -1.92
CA SER A 106 6.88 1.15 -2.35
C SER A 106 8.01 0.64 -1.45
N ASP A 107 7.72 0.29 -0.19
CA ASP A 107 8.66 -0.27 0.78
C ASP A 107 8.69 -1.81 0.76
N GLY A 108 7.86 -2.44 -0.07
CA GLY A 108 7.73 -3.88 -0.17
C GLY A 108 6.65 -4.49 0.72
N TYR A 109 5.84 -3.70 1.43
CA TYR A 109 4.64 -4.21 2.10
C TYR A 109 3.71 -4.86 1.07
N ARG A 110 3.16 -6.04 1.39
CA ARG A 110 2.18 -6.72 0.52
C ARG A 110 0.94 -7.10 1.31
N ALA A 111 -0.20 -6.53 0.96
CA ALA A 111 -1.49 -6.92 1.53
C ALA A 111 -2.33 -7.68 0.50
N THR A 112 -2.71 -8.91 0.81
CA THR A 112 -3.55 -9.77 -0.04
C THR A 112 -5.00 -9.71 0.42
N LEU A 113 -5.85 -9.11 -0.42
CA LEU A 113 -7.29 -8.98 -0.21
C LEU A 113 -8.02 -10.20 -0.79
N ASP A 114 -8.84 -10.87 0.00
CA ASP A 114 -9.83 -11.83 -0.50
C ASP A 114 -10.93 -11.07 -1.26
N ALA A 115 -11.19 -11.46 -2.51
CA ALA A 115 -12.13 -10.75 -3.38
C ALA A 115 -13.57 -10.74 -2.82
N SER A 116 -13.96 -11.72 -2.00
CA SER A 116 -15.27 -11.74 -1.32
C SER A 116 -15.46 -10.55 -0.38
N LEU A 117 -14.37 -9.92 0.10
CA LEU A 117 -14.46 -8.71 0.90
C LEU A 117 -14.97 -7.52 0.08
N LEU A 118 -14.67 -7.46 -1.22
CA LEU A 118 -15.22 -6.46 -2.14
C LEU A 118 -16.70 -6.71 -2.46
N GLU A 119 -17.18 -7.96 -2.38
CA GLU A 119 -18.61 -8.24 -2.47
C GLU A 119 -19.35 -7.69 -1.24
N LYS A 120 -18.77 -7.90 -0.04
CA LYS A 120 -19.32 -7.41 1.22
C LYS A 120 -19.22 -5.89 1.38
N TYR A 121 -18.11 -5.30 0.93
CA TYR A 121 -17.80 -3.87 1.04
C TYR A 121 -17.37 -3.31 -0.33
N PRO A 122 -18.30 -3.07 -1.26
CA PRO A 122 -17.99 -2.75 -2.67
C PRO A 122 -17.41 -1.36 -2.91
N HIS A 123 -17.44 -0.47 -1.91
CA HIS A 123 -17.04 0.92 -2.05
C HIS A 123 -15.61 1.17 -1.57
N ALA A 124 -14.67 0.41 -2.13
CA ALA A 124 -13.24 0.63 -1.96
C ALA A 124 -12.75 1.78 -2.85
N TRP A 125 -11.77 2.54 -2.35
CA TRP A 125 -11.22 3.72 -2.99
C TRP A 125 -9.70 3.65 -3.03
N LEU A 126 -9.10 4.10 -4.14
CA LEU A 126 -7.67 4.37 -4.20
C LEU A 126 -7.46 5.89 -4.24
N GLY A 127 -7.09 6.45 -3.09
CA GLY A 127 -6.77 7.87 -2.92
C GLY A 127 -5.40 8.20 -3.47
N TYR A 128 -5.24 9.39 -4.06
CA TYR A 128 -3.94 9.86 -4.57
C TYR A 128 -3.52 11.23 -4.01
N GLU A 129 -4.42 11.96 -3.36
CA GLU A 129 -4.11 13.15 -2.57
C GLU A 129 -5.21 13.43 -1.54
N GLN A 130 -4.82 14.00 -0.40
CA GLN A 130 -5.70 14.55 0.63
C GLN A 130 -6.18 15.94 0.25
N ILE A 131 -7.39 16.27 0.67
CA ILE A 131 -7.94 17.62 0.56
C ILE A 131 -7.41 18.44 1.74
N ASN A 132 -6.74 19.55 1.43
CA ASN A 132 -6.12 20.45 2.41
C ASN A 132 -5.14 19.75 3.36
N PRO A 133 -4.11 19.07 2.84
CA PRO A 133 -3.07 18.47 3.67
C PRO A 133 -2.29 19.57 4.40
N LYS A 134 -1.82 19.25 5.59
CA LYS A 134 -0.85 20.03 6.34
C LYS A 134 0.46 20.04 5.56
N HIS A 135 1.21 21.13 5.69
CA HIS A 135 2.58 21.28 5.15
C HIS A 135 2.73 21.16 3.61
N GLY A 136 1.64 21.06 2.84
CA GLY A 136 1.65 21.14 1.37
C GLY A 136 2.10 19.86 0.65
N ALA A 137 2.32 18.76 1.37
CA ALA A 137 2.54 17.43 0.77
C ALA A 137 1.21 16.85 0.25
N PRO A 138 1.19 15.86 -0.67
CA PRO A 138 -0.07 15.28 -1.16
C PRO A 138 -0.92 14.62 -0.07
N PHE A 139 -0.30 14.13 1.00
CA PHE A 139 -0.95 13.55 2.18
C PHE A 139 -0.30 14.08 3.44
N ASP A 140 -1.06 14.12 4.54
CA ASP A 140 -0.47 14.22 5.87
C ASP A 140 0.31 12.95 6.21
N GLU A 141 1.39 13.09 6.97
CA GLU A 141 2.07 11.94 7.56
C GLU A 141 1.15 11.25 8.56
N VAL A 142 1.19 9.92 8.59
CA VAL A 142 0.46 9.10 9.56
C VAL A 142 1.47 8.52 10.54
N VAL A 143 1.19 8.60 11.84
CA VAL A 143 2.03 7.96 12.86
C VAL A 143 1.31 6.72 13.39
N ILE A 144 1.84 5.53 13.10
CA ILE A 144 1.35 4.24 13.62
C ILE A 144 2.51 3.59 14.37
N ASP A 145 2.27 3.14 15.61
CA ASP A 145 3.27 2.42 16.43
C ASP A 145 4.63 3.13 16.53
N ARG A 146 4.61 4.47 16.57
CA ARG A 146 5.79 5.37 16.62
C ARG A 146 6.62 5.42 15.33
N GLU A 147 6.12 4.86 14.23
CA GLU A 147 6.68 5.05 12.89
C GLU A 147 5.87 6.10 12.13
N SER A 148 6.58 7.05 11.49
CA SER A 148 5.97 7.98 10.54
C SER A 148 5.89 7.29 9.18
N LEU A 149 4.68 7.16 8.66
CA LEU A 149 4.32 6.51 7.41
C LEU A 149 3.83 7.56 6.41
N GLN A 150 4.15 7.33 5.14
CA GLN A 150 3.85 8.22 4.03
C GLN A 150 2.79 7.59 3.13
N PRO A 151 1.52 8.02 3.16
CA PRO A 151 0.44 7.41 2.37
C PRO A 151 0.64 7.47 0.85
N GLN A 152 1.45 8.40 0.35
CA GLN A 152 1.76 8.55 -1.08
C GLN A 152 2.55 7.35 -1.65
N PRO A 153 2.43 7.06 -2.96
CA PRO A 153 1.62 7.79 -3.95
C PRO A 153 0.13 7.47 -3.93
N PHE A 154 -0.24 6.25 -3.51
CA PHE A 154 -1.63 5.82 -3.46
C PHE A 154 -1.97 5.15 -2.13
N TYR A 155 -3.18 5.42 -1.66
CA TYR A 155 -3.71 4.89 -0.41
C TYR A 155 -5.02 4.16 -0.67
N LEU A 156 -5.10 2.86 -0.33
CA LEU A 156 -6.34 2.10 -0.39
C LEU A 156 -7.15 2.32 0.89
N PHE A 157 -8.44 2.64 0.77
CA PHE A 157 -9.32 2.81 1.93
C PHE A 157 -10.80 2.58 1.59
N TRP A 158 -11.62 2.53 2.63
CA TRP A 158 -13.09 2.55 2.56
C TRP A 158 -13.61 3.68 3.46
N GLN A 159 -14.86 4.09 3.28
CA GLN A 159 -15.47 5.07 4.19
C GLN A 159 -15.99 4.43 5.49
N ASP A 160 -16.31 3.13 5.49
CA ASP A 160 -16.77 2.41 6.67
C ASP A 160 -15.56 1.94 7.51
N PRO A 161 -15.34 2.47 8.72
CA PRO A 161 -14.20 2.12 9.56
C PRO A 161 -14.15 0.65 9.97
N ILE A 162 -15.27 -0.10 9.92
CA ILE A 162 -15.25 -1.53 10.24
C ILE A 162 -14.34 -2.31 9.30
N THR A 163 -14.19 -1.84 8.06
CA THR A 163 -13.37 -2.49 7.05
C THR A 163 -11.88 -2.37 7.36
N TYR A 164 -11.44 -1.37 8.12
CA TYR A 164 -10.05 -1.26 8.57
C TYR A 164 -9.67 -2.43 9.51
N LYS A 165 -10.65 -2.97 10.25
CA LYS A 165 -10.46 -4.19 11.05
C LYS A 165 -10.55 -5.46 10.19
N ALA A 166 -11.28 -5.42 9.09
CA ALA A 166 -11.46 -6.56 8.20
C ALA A 166 -10.26 -6.75 7.25
N PHE A 167 -9.60 -5.66 6.87
CA PHE A 167 -8.45 -5.66 5.99
C PHE A 167 -7.60 -4.40 6.25
N PRO A 168 -6.26 -4.52 6.33
CA PRO A 168 -5.39 -3.36 6.45
C PRO A 168 -5.59 -2.42 5.26
N TRP A 169 -5.49 -1.11 5.49
CA TRP A 169 -5.58 -0.11 4.43
C TRP A 169 -4.16 0.29 4.00
N PRO A 170 -3.56 -0.36 2.98
CA PRO A 170 -2.16 -0.16 2.61
C PRO A 170 -1.89 1.26 2.11
N PHE A 171 -0.82 1.84 2.64
CA PHE A 171 -0.20 3.07 2.17
C PHE A 171 0.79 2.79 1.04
N SER A 172 1.18 3.86 0.36
CA SER A 172 2.26 3.84 -0.63
C SER A 172 2.12 2.78 -1.71
N VAL A 173 0.88 2.42 -2.06
CA VAL A 173 0.61 1.40 -3.07
C VAL A 173 1.20 1.85 -4.40
N THR A 174 1.97 0.97 -5.03
CA THR A 174 2.62 1.19 -6.33
C THR A 174 2.26 0.12 -7.34
N GLU A 175 1.85 -1.06 -6.89
CA GLU A 175 1.40 -2.15 -7.75
C GLU A 175 0.14 -2.82 -7.18
N ILE A 176 -0.76 -3.23 -8.09
CA ILE A 176 -1.97 -3.99 -7.78
C ILE A 176 -2.02 -5.20 -8.72
N LEU A 177 -2.04 -6.41 -8.15
CA LEU A 177 -2.08 -7.67 -8.88
C LEU A 177 -3.43 -8.36 -8.64
N PHE A 178 -4.18 -8.57 -9.72
CA PHE A 178 -5.44 -9.31 -9.70
C PHE A 178 -5.15 -10.78 -10.03
N SER A 179 -5.51 -11.68 -9.11
CA SER A 179 -5.22 -13.11 -9.21
C SER A 179 -6.49 -13.95 -9.30
N THR A 180 -6.47 -15.00 -10.12
CA THR A 180 -7.56 -15.99 -10.23
C THR A 180 -7.21 -17.33 -9.56
N SER A 181 -6.04 -17.43 -8.92
CA SER A 181 -5.62 -18.63 -8.19
C SER A 181 -6.50 -18.83 -6.96
N SER A 182 -7.01 -20.04 -6.73
CA SER A 182 -7.84 -20.35 -5.56
C SER A 182 -7.10 -20.19 -4.22
N ASN A 183 -5.76 -20.27 -4.23
CA ASN A 183 -4.94 -20.05 -3.04
C ASN A 183 -3.71 -19.18 -3.41
N PRO A 184 -3.60 -17.94 -2.86
CA PRO A 184 -2.51 -17.01 -3.16
C PRO A 184 -1.16 -17.50 -2.63
N TYR A 185 -1.17 -18.47 -1.72
CA TYR A 185 0.02 -19.03 -1.07
C TYR A 185 0.28 -20.48 -1.45
N SER A 186 -0.33 -20.98 -2.53
CA SER A 186 -0.19 -22.38 -2.96
C SER A 186 1.27 -22.81 -3.19
N GLU A 187 2.11 -21.91 -3.69
CA GLU A 187 3.55 -22.16 -3.94
C GLU A 187 4.39 -22.34 -2.67
N ILE A 188 3.87 -21.92 -1.52
CA ILE A 188 4.53 -22.03 -0.21
C ILE A 188 3.74 -22.87 0.78
N ALA A 189 2.63 -23.46 0.34
CA ALA A 189 1.82 -24.33 1.16
C ALA A 189 2.58 -25.63 1.46
N PRO A 190 2.55 -26.10 2.72
CA PRO A 190 3.12 -27.41 3.04
C PRO A 190 2.33 -28.53 2.36
N SER A 191 2.99 -29.68 2.15
CA SER A 191 2.32 -30.88 1.65
C SER A 191 1.09 -31.24 2.50
N PRO A 192 -0.01 -31.78 1.92
CA PRO A 192 -1.15 -32.26 2.70
C PRO A 192 -0.79 -33.28 3.79
N ASN A 193 0.31 -34.02 3.59
CA ASN A 193 0.83 -35.02 4.54
C ASN A 193 1.83 -34.43 5.56
N ALA A 194 2.06 -33.11 5.56
CA ALA A 194 2.91 -32.47 6.55
C ALA A 194 2.30 -32.59 7.96
N ALA A 195 3.16 -32.58 8.97
CA ALA A 195 2.74 -32.65 10.36
C ALA A 195 1.80 -31.50 10.73
N GLU A 196 0.88 -31.74 11.67
CA GLU A 196 -0.15 -30.76 12.04
C GLU A 196 0.43 -29.43 12.49
N GLN A 197 1.52 -29.44 13.27
CA GLN A 197 2.19 -28.21 13.68
C GLN A 197 2.78 -27.38 12.52
N VAL A 198 3.15 -28.03 11.40
CA VAL A 198 3.65 -27.34 10.20
C VAL A 198 2.51 -26.64 9.48
N LYS A 199 1.37 -27.31 9.32
CA LYS A 199 0.17 -26.72 8.71
C LYS A 199 -0.35 -25.54 9.55
N ALA A 200 -0.47 -25.73 10.86
CA ALA A 200 -0.86 -24.64 11.77
C ALA A 200 0.16 -23.49 11.77
N GLY A 201 1.45 -23.78 11.58
CA GLY A 201 2.49 -22.76 11.43
C GLY A 201 2.38 -21.97 10.13
N PHE A 202 2.05 -22.64 9.03
CA PHE A 202 1.75 -22.03 7.74
C PHE A 202 0.54 -21.08 7.82
N ASP A 203 -0.54 -21.50 8.49
CA ASP A 203 -1.74 -20.68 8.65
C ASP A 203 -1.42 -19.38 9.42
N ILE A 204 -0.64 -19.46 10.50
CA ILE A 204 -0.21 -18.27 11.25
C ILE A 204 0.72 -17.40 10.39
N PHE A 205 1.69 -18.02 9.69
CA PHE A 205 2.62 -17.29 8.84
C PHE A 205 1.89 -16.50 7.75
N THR A 206 0.91 -17.10 7.08
CA THR A 206 0.14 -16.45 6.00
C THR A 206 -0.82 -15.37 6.51
N GLN A 207 -1.20 -15.41 7.78
CA GLN A 207 -2.05 -14.38 8.38
C GLN A 207 -1.27 -13.19 8.94
N GLN A 208 -0.03 -13.41 9.41
CA GLN A 208 0.66 -12.42 10.23
C GLN A 208 2.08 -12.08 9.79
N CYS A 209 2.76 -12.97 9.07
CA CYS A 209 4.17 -12.79 8.72
C CYS A 209 4.37 -12.46 7.23
N VAL A 210 3.57 -13.09 6.35
CA VAL A 210 3.74 -13.02 4.89
C VAL A 210 3.53 -11.62 4.31
N VAL A 211 2.87 -10.73 5.04
CA VAL A 211 2.67 -9.33 4.62
C VAL A 211 3.96 -8.52 4.60
N CYS A 212 4.91 -8.87 5.49
CA CYS A 212 6.21 -8.22 5.61
C CYS A 212 7.34 -9.09 5.07
N HIS A 213 7.26 -10.40 5.27
CA HIS A 213 8.29 -11.37 4.89
C HIS A 213 7.86 -12.21 3.69
N SER A 214 8.84 -12.80 3.03
CA SER A 214 8.60 -13.76 1.96
C SER A 214 9.16 -15.14 2.29
N MET A 215 8.50 -16.15 1.72
CA MET A 215 8.94 -17.54 1.71
C MET A 215 9.05 -17.94 0.24
N ASN A 216 10.20 -18.42 -0.24
CA ASN A 216 10.39 -18.72 -1.67
C ASN A 216 9.94 -17.57 -2.60
N LEU A 217 10.22 -16.32 -2.20
CA LEU A 217 9.81 -15.07 -2.87
C LEU A 217 8.29 -14.81 -2.95
N VAL A 218 7.48 -15.56 -2.21
CA VAL A 218 6.04 -15.29 -2.05
C VAL A 218 5.82 -14.54 -0.75
N GLY A 219 5.26 -13.33 -0.83
CA GLY A 219 5.00 -12.44 0.30
C GLY A 219 5.63 -11.05 0.13
N GLY A 220 5.74 -10.33 1.23
CA GLY A 220 6.35 -9.00 1.31
C GLY A 220 7.88 -9.02 1.32
N THR A 221 8.46 -7.83 1.20
CA THR A 221 9.92 -7.61 1.19
C THR A 221 10.39 -6.52 2.15
N ILE A 222 9.54 -6.06 3.08
CA ILE A 222 9.99 -5.21 4.21
C ILE A 222 10.99 -5.99 5.05
N GLY A 223 10.55 -7.19 5.44
CA GLY A 223 11.36 -8.17 6.13
C GLY A 223 12.15 -9.01 5.13
N PRO A 224 13.30 -9.55 5.55
CA PRO A 224 14.06 -10.47 4.72
C PRO A 224 13.26 -11.72 4.32
N GLU A 225 13.54 -12.23 3.12
CA GLU A 225 13.11 -13.56 2.67
C GLU A 225 13.67 -14.63 3.63
N MET A 226 12.86 -15.65 3.94
CA MET A 226 13.15 -16.60 5.03
C MET A 226 13.68 -17.99 4.61
N ASN A 227 13.81 -18.30 3.32
CA ASN A 227 14.10 -19.65 2.80
C ASN A 227 15.24 -19.78 1.79
N ILE A 228 15.33 -18.88 0.81
CA ILE A 228 16.26 -18.98 -0.33
C ILE A 228 17.17 -17.74 -0.47
N PRO A 229 18.48 -17.93 -0.71
CA PRO A 229 19.15 -19.23 -0.91
C PRO A 229 19.36 -20.02 0.39
N GLN A 230 19.39 -19.33 1.54
CA GLN A 230 19.54 -19.95 2.85
C GLN A 230 18.32 -19.68 3.73
N ASN A 231 17.81 -20.74 4.34
CA ASN A 231 16.69 -20.66 5.26
C ASN A 231 17.19 -20.15 6.61
N PHE A 232 16.40 -19.36 7.32
CA PHE A 232 16.82 -18.78 8.60
C PHE A 232 17.27 -19.83 9.61
N THR A 233 16.64 -21.00 9.61
CA THR A 233 16.99 -22.12 10.51
C THR A 233 18.28 -22.84 10.14
N GLU A 234 18.96 -22.44 9.06
CA GLU A 234 20.29 -22.96 8.68
C GLU A 234 21.43 -22.19 9.34
N TYR A 235 21.22 -20.92 9.71
CA TYR A 235 22.29 -20.07 10.23
C TYR A 235 21.91 -19.26 11.48
N LEU A 236 20.63 -19.19 11.84
CA LEU A 236 20.16 -18.64 13.12
C LEU A 236 19.73 -19.77 14.05
N PRO A 237 20.21 -19.80 15.31
CA PRO A 237 19.76 -20.77 16.30
C PRO A 237 18.25 -20.67 16.56
N MET A 238 17.59 -21.80 16.80
CA MET A 238 16.14 -21.85 16.99
C MET A 238 15.68 -21.07 18.22
N GLU A 239 16.47 -21.07 19.29
CA GLU A 239 16.23 -20.30 20.50
C GLU A 239 16.28 -18.78 20.25
N PHE A 240 17.19 -18.33 19.37
CA PHE A 240 17.27 -16.94 18.96
C PHE A 240 16.04 -16.57 18.15
N LEU A 241 15.69 -17.36 17.13
CA LEU A 241 14.50 -17.12 16.29
C LEU A 241 13.22 -17.06 17.13
N ARG A 242 13.10 -17.94 18.13
CA ARG A 242 11.96 -17.97 19.05
C ARG A 242 11.89 -16.75 19.94
N ALA A 243 13.00 -16.33 20.52
CA ALA A 243 13.04 -15.11 21.32
C ALA A 243 12.75 -13.87 20.47
N TYR A 244 13.27 -13.83 19.24
CA TYR A 244 13.05 -12.72 18.31
C TYR A 244 11.60 -12.59 17.87
N ILE A 245 10.95 -13.68 17.40
CA ILE A 245 9.56 -13.60 16.92
C ILE A 245 8.57 -13.24 18.04
N LEU A 246 8.89 -13.58 19.30
CA LEU A 246 8.05 -13.24 20.46
C LEU A 246 8.22 -11.79 20.92
N ASN A 247 9.41 -11.21 20.75
CA ASN A 247 9.69 -9.84 21.19
C ASN A 247 10.78 -9.19 20.32
N PRO A 248 10.47 -8.81 19.06
CA PRO A 248 11.49 -8.36 18.11
C PRO A 248 12.06 -6.98 18.51
N THR A 249 11.26 -6.13 19.18
CA THR A 249 11.66 -4.80 19.67
C THR A 249 12.73 -4.85 20.76
N SER A 250 12.82 -5.96 21.52
CA SER A 250 13.86 -6.15 22.54
C SER A 250 15.29 -6.33 21.98
N PHE A 251 15.43 -6.63 20.69
CA PHE A 251 16.74 -6.94 20.10
C PHE A 251 17.47 -5.71 19.55
N ARG A 252 16.76 -4.68 19.07
CA ARG A 252 17.35 -3.50 18.43
C ARG A 252 16.47 -2.26 18.63
N ALA A 253 17.10 -1.11 18.91
CA ALA A 253 16.43 0.16 19.21
C ALA A 253 15.61 0.77 18.05
N ARG A 254 15.84 0.35 16.80
CA ARG A 254 15.11 0.78 15.60
C ARG A 254 14.69 -0.43 14.77
N ASN A 255 14.20 -1.46 15.46
CA ASN A 255 13.69 -2.65 14.80
C ASN A 255 12.41 -2.30 14.03
N ARG A 256 12.36 -2.69 12.75
CA ARG A 256 11.20 -2.46 11.86
C ARG A 256 10.09 -3.50 12.02
N MET A 257 10.39 -4.64 12.65
CA MET A 257 9.40 -5.69 12.85
C MET A 257 8.57 -5.37 14.11
N SER A 258 7.32 -4.94 13.93
CA SER A 258 6.39 -4.69 15.03
C SER A 258 6.09 -5.96 15.85
N GLU A 259 5.57 -5.77 17.05
CA GLU A 259 5.11 -6.89 17.88
C GLU A 259 3.90 -7.58 17.23
N ILE A 260 3.99 -8.90 17.03
CA ILE A 260 2.94 -9.70 16.38
C ILE A 260 2.07 -10.43 17.43
N HIS A 261 2.32 -10.21 18.72
CA HIS A 261 1.59 -10.77 19.87
C HIS A 261 1.30 -12.29 19.79
N LEU A 262 2.28 -13.07 19.31
CA LEU A 262 2.19 -14.52 19.30
C LEU A 262 2.31 -15.09 20.71
N THR A 263 1.51 -16.12 21.01
CA THR A 263 1.79 -16.99 22.17
C THR A 263 3.05 -17.83 21.90
N PRO A 264 3.75 -18.30 22.96
CA PRO A 264 4.91 -19.17 22.80
C PRO A 264 4.64 -20.41 21.93
N HIS A 265 3.47 -21.01 22.07
CA HIS A 265 3.07 -22.17 21.27
C HIS A 265 2.79 -21.84 19.79
N GLN A 266 2.25 -20.65 19.50
CA GLN A 266 2.10 -20.18 18.12
C GLN A 266 3.46 -19.91 17.48
N ALA A 267 4.40 -19.30 18.20
CA ALA A 267 5.77 -19.11 17.73
C ALA A 267 6.43 -20.45 17.38
N ASP A 268 6.28 -21.48 18.22
CA ASP A 268 6.83 -22.83 17.96
C ASP A 268 6.25 -23.48 16.69
N LYS A 269 4.98 -23.24 16.39
CA LYS A 269 4.34 -23.67 15.13
C LYS A 269 4.89 -22.94 13.92
N VAL A 270 4.99 -21.61 13.96
CA VAL A 270 5.55 -20.80 12.86
C VAL A 270 6.99 -21.24 12.57
N LEU A 271 7.81 -21.42 13.61
CA LEU A 271 9.18 -21.90 13.44
C LEU A 271 9.26 -23.34 12.92
N SER A 272 8.28 -24.20 13.26
CA SER A 272 8.16 -25.53 12.67
C SER A 272 7.90 -25.46 11.17
N TYR A 273 7.05 -24.53 10.71
CA TYR A 273 6.83 -24.27 9.30
C TYR A 273 8.07 -23.70 8.59
N ILE A 274 8.72 -22.67 9.14
CA ILE A 274 9.95 -22.10 8.56
C ILE A 274 11.02 -23.19 8.42
N ARG A 275 11.21 -24.03 9.45
CA ARG A 275 12.14 -25.16 9.39
C ARG A 275 11.74 -26.23 8.38
N TYR A 276 10.45 -26.47 8.17
CA TYR A 276 9.95 -27.38 7.15
C TYR A 276 10.35 -26.89 5.74
N MET A 277 10.22 -25.58 5.50
CA MET A 277 10.53 -24.96 4.21
C MET A 277 12.01 -25.04 3.81
N ARG A 278 12.92 -25.23 4.78
CA ARG A 278 14.34 -25.53 4.54
C ARG A 278 14.56 -26.66 3.53
N LYS A 279 13.68 -27.67 3.51
CA LYS A 279 13.75 -28.82 2.58
C LYS A 279 12.95 -28.61 1.28
N HIS A 280 12.27 -27.48 1.15
CA HIS A 280 11.32 -27.15 0.06
C HIS A 280 11.67 -25.79 -0.54
N LYS A 281 12.90 -25.65 -1.04
CA LYS A 281 13.43 -24.41 -1.60
C LYS A 281 13.11 -24.28 -3.08
N ALA A 282 12.53 -23.16 -3.49
CA ALA A 282 12.31 -22.81 -4.89
C ALA A 282 13.55 -22.12 -5.49
N LEU A 283 14.67 -22.83 -5.57
CA LEU A 283 15.96 -22.28 -6.00
C LEU A 283 15.98 -21.86 -7.49
N ASP A 284 15.08 -22.42 -8.29
CA ASP A 284 14.85 -22.04 -9.68
C ASP A 284 14.48 -20.55 -9.81
N LYS A 285 13.74 -20.00 -8.84
CA LYS A 285 13.36 -18.58 -8.83
C LYS A 285 14.53 -17.63 -8.65
N LEU A 286 15.70 -18.09 -8.18
CA LEU A 286 16.90 -17.26 -8.07
C LEU A 286 17.47 -16.87 -9.45
N LYS A 287 17.16 -17.64 -10.50
CA LYS A 287 17.64 -17.40 -11.87
C LYS A 287 16.75 -16.42 -12.65
N ALA A 288 15.56 -16.11 -12.13
CA ALA A 288 14.58 -15.26 -12.78
C ALA A 288 14.70 -13.76 -12.38
N ARG A 289 15.81 -13.38 -11.71
CA ARG A 289 16.08 -12.02 -11.26
C ARG A 289 17.13 -11.33 -12.13
#